data_AF-A0A526YMC2-F1
#
_entry.id   AF-A0A526YMC2-F1
#
_cell.length_a   1.000
_cell.length_b   1.000
_cell.length_c   1.000
_cell.angle_alpha   90.00
_cell.angle_beta   90.00
_cell.angle_gamma   90.00
#
_symmetry.space_group_name_H-M   'P 1'
#
loop_
_entity.id
_entity.type
_entity.pdbx_description
1 polymer ?
#
loop_
_entity_poly.entity_id
_entity_poly.type
_entity_poly.pdbx_seq_one_letter_code
_entity_poly.pdbx_strand_id
1 'polypeptide(L)'
;DMARRGMAVRSAWLDRGLYAPSPDEMMVLGLSSNELVARVARLRIANETPLAIERAALSASVLPDPAAIGSSLYAALETTGHRPVRAV
;
A
#
# COMPACT_ATOMS: atom_id res chain seq x y z
N ASP A 1 -4.36 9.64 12.45
CA ASP A 1 -5.11 8.63 11.68
C ASP A 1 -6.57 8.61 12.15
N MET A 2 -7.52 8.40 11.23
CA MET A 2 -8.97 8.50 11.49
C MET A 2 -9.44 7.63 12.66
N ALA A 3 -8.82 6.45 12.85
CA ALA A 3 -9.11 5.58 13.98
C ALA A 3 -8.76 6.25 15.33
N ARG A 4 -7.68 7.05 15.37
CA ARG A 4 -7.31 7.85 16.56
C ARG A 4 -8.29 9.00 16.84
N ARG A 5 -9.18 9.31 15.91
CA ARG A 5 -10.26 10.30 16.07
C ARG A 5 -11.60 9.65 16.46
N GLY A 6 -11.62 8.36 16.80
CA GLY A 6 -12.83 7.63 17.20
C GLY A 6 -13.83 7.37 16.08
N MET A 7 -13.44 7.57 14.82
CA MET A 7 -14.30 7.31 13.68
C MET A 7 -14.33 5.81 13.33
N ALA A 8 -15.49 5.32 12.90
CA ALA A 8 -15.56 3.99 12.28
C ALA A 8 -14.91 4.06 10.90
N VAL A 9 -13.77 3.38 10.73
CA VAL A 9 -12.97 3.43 9.51
C VAL A 9 -13.01 2.07 8.81
N ARG A 10 -13.28 2.09 7.51
CA ARG A 10 -13.08 0.93 6.64
C ARG A 10 -12.35 1.32 5.37
N SER A 11 -11.85 0.32 4.67
CA SER A 11 -11.24 0.49 3.36
C SER A 11 -11.86 -0.47 2.37
N ALA A 12 -12.05 -0.01 1.14
CA ALA A 12 -12.39 -0.85 0.01
C ALA A 12 -11.22 -0.86 -0.97
N TRP A 13 -10.79 -2.05 -1.40
CA TRP A 13 -9.76 -2.17 -2.42
C TRP A 13 -10.30 -1.70 -3.77
N LEU A 14 -9.53 -0.85 -4.43
CA LEU A 14 -9.77 -0.42 -5.81
C LEU A 14 -8.87 -1.20 -6.77
N ASP A 15 -7.62 -1.45 -6.35
CA ASP A 15 -6.66 -2.27 -7.07
C ASP A 15 -5.62 -2.84 -6.08
N ARG A 16 -5.11 -4.03 -6.36
CA ARG A 16 -3.94 -4.62 -5.68
C ARG A 16 -3.35 -5.73 -6.54
N GLY A 17 -2.05 -5.65 -6.84
CA GLY A 17 -1.40 -6.64 -7.67
C GLY A 17 0.09 -6.38 -7.90
N LEU A 18 0.72 -7.32 -8.60
CA LEU A 18 2.09 -7.22 -9.09
C LEU A 18 2.08 -6.80 -10.56
N TYR A 19 2.97 -5.89 -10.91
CA TYR A 19 3.02 -5.29 -12.24
C TYR A 19 4.46 -5.03 -12.68
N ALA A 20 4.66 -4.84 -13.98
CA ALA A 20 5.89 -4.23 -14.49
C ALA A 20 6.01 -2.78 -13.98
N PRO A 21 7.21 -2.33 -13.56
CA PRO A 21 7.41 -0.99 -13.02
C PRO A 21 7.38 0.08 -14.12
N SER A 22 6.91 1.27 -13.77
CA SER A 22 7.10 2.46 -14.60
C SER A 22 8.54 2.98 -14.50
N PRO A 23 9.00 3.86 -15.42
CA PRO A 23 10.29 4.52 -15.29
C PRO A 23 10.48 5.26 -13.96
N ASP A 24 9.45 5.95 -13.49
CA ASP A 24 9.48 6.68 -12.22
C ASP A 24 9.61 5.72 -11.03
N GLU A 25 8.88 4.61 -11.04
CA GLU A 25 8.99 3.59 -9.99
C GLU A 25 10.36 2.91 -10.01
N MET A 26 10.93 2.63 -11.19
CA MET A 26 12.30 2.12 -11.31
C MET A 26 13.31 3.08 -10.66
N MET A 27 13.19 4.38 -10.95
CA MET A 27 14.08 5.40 -10.39
C MET A 27 13.90 5.56 -8.88
N VAL A 28 12.65 5.69 -8.40
CA VAL A 28 12.34 5.98 -6.99
C VAL A 28 12.58 4.77 -6.09
N LEU A 29 12.26 3.56 -6.56
CA LEU A 29 12.38 2.32 -5.78
C LEU A 29 13.67 1.55 -6.07
N GLY A 30 14.50 2.01 -7.02
CA GLY A 30 15.75 1.34 -7.39
C GLY A 30 15.54 -0.01 -8.08
N LEU A 31 14.45 -0.16 -8.85
CA LEU A 31 14.11 -1.41 -9.54
C LEU A 31 14.70 -1.45 -10.94
N SER A 32 15.08 -2.64 -11.37
CA SER A 32 15.34 -2.94 -12.78
C SER A 32 14.04 -3.23 -13.55
N SER A 33 14.10 -3.21 -14.88
CA SER A 33 12.96 -3.50 -15.76
C SER A 33 12.42 -4.93 -15.65
N ASN A 34 13.22 -5.86 -15.09
CA ASN A 34 12.87 -7.27 -14.98
C ASN A 34 12.30 -7.60 -13.59
N GLU A 35 12.31 -6.64 -12.67
CA GLU A 35 11.66 -6.77 -11.37
C GLU A 35 10.20 -6.35 -11.45
N LEU A 36 9.43 -6.73 -10.42
CA LEU A 36 8.02 -6.36 -10.30
C LEU A 36 7.83 -5.31 -9.20
N VAL A 37 6.82 -4.47 -9.40
CA VAL A 37 6.31 -3.53 -8.40
C VAL A 37 4.96 -4.03 -7.89
N ALA A 38 4.80 -4.04 -6.58
CA ALA A 38 3.53 -4.22 -5.92
C ALA A 38 2.81 -2.88 -5.86
N ARG A 39 1.64 -2.79 -6.50
CA ARG A 39 0.76 -1.61 -6.42
C ARG A 39 -0.49 -1.94 -5.64
N VAL A 40 -0.88 -1.03 -4.77
CA VAL A 40 -2.14 -1.11 -4.03
C VAL A 40 -2.86 0.23 -4.07
N ALA A 41 -4.17 0.19 -4.31
CA ALA A 41 -5.05 1.34 -4.29
C ALA A 41 -6.29 1.03 -3.46
N ARG A 42 -6.66 1.93 -2.53
CA ARG A 42 -7.84 1.74 -1.68
C ARG A 42 -8.59 3.04 -1.43
N LEU A 43 -9.92 2.93 -1.37
CA LEU A 43 -10.80 3.99 -0.91
C LEU A 43 -10.89 3.94 0.61
N ARG A 44 -10.61 5.07 1.28
CA ARG A 44 -10.81 5.24 2.72
C ARG A 44 -12.16 5.85 3.00
N ILE A 45 -12.89 5.22 3.90
CA ILE A 45 -14.25 5.59 4.28
C ILE A 45 -14.26 5.76 5.79
N ALA A 46 -14.79 6.89 6.26
CA ALA A 46 -15.05 7.13 7.67
C ALA A 46 -16.50 7.58 7.86
N ASN A 47 -17.22 6.97 8.80
CA ASN A 47 -18.63 7.25 9.05
C ASN A 47 -19.45 7.24 7.73
N GLU A 48 -19.26 6.20 6.92
CA GLU A 48 -19.87 6.02 5.59
C GLU A 48 -19.58 7.09 4.52
N THR A 49 -18.70 8.05 4.82
CA THR A 49 -18.26 9.07 3.87
C THR A 49 -16.91 8.70 3.26
N PRO A 50 -16.77 8.62 1.93
CA PRO A 50 -15.48 8.49 1.28
C PRO A 50 -14.61 9.73 1.52
N LEU A 51 -13.37 9.53 1.97
CA LEU A 51 -12.47 10.63 2.34
C LEU A 51 -11.23 10.73 1.47
N ALA A 52 -10.67 9.60 1.02
CA ALA A 52 -9.41 9.59 0.29
C ALA A 52 -9.26 8.33 -0.56
N ILE A 53 -8.49 8.45 -1.64
CA ILE A 53 -7.91 7.31 -2.34
C ILE A 53 -6.43 7.27 -1.96
N GLU A 54 -6.02 6.16 -1.33
CA GLU A 54 -4.61 5.90 -1.07
C GLU A 54 -4.05 5.03 -2.19
N ARG A 55 -2.85 5.37 -2.65
CA ARG A 55 -2.06 4.59 -3.61
C ARG A 55 -0.67 4.40 -3.04
N ALA A 56 -0.16 3.17 -3.10
CA ALA A 56 1.21 2.87 -2.73
C ALA A 56 1.83 1.93 -3.77
N ALA A 57 3.11 2.16 -4.04
CA ALA A 57 3.97 1.32 -4.85
C ALA A 57 5.15 0.86 -3.99
N LEU A 58 5.45 -0.45 -4.00
CA LEU A 58 6.53 -1.07 -3.25
C LEU A 58 7.26 -2.06 -4.15
N SER A 59 8.55 -2.33 -3.88
CA SER A 59 9.22 -3.46 -4.52
C SER A 59 8.48 -4.77 -4.18
N ALA A 60 8.33 -5.67 -5.16
CA ALA A 60 7.74 -6.99 -4.92
C ALA A 60 8.55 -7.84 -3.92
N SER A 61 9.83 -7.53 -3.71
CA SER A 61 10.63 -8.19 -2.66
C SER A 61 10.16 -7.84 -1.24
N VAL A 62 9.60 -6.64 -1.06
CA VAL A 62 9.06 -6.15 0.22
C VAL A 62 7.60 -6.57 0.42
N LEU A 63 6.82 -6.56 -0.66
CA LEU A 63 5.41 -6.98 -0.66
C LEU A 63 5.14 -7.98 -1.80
N PRO A 64 5.45 -9.27 -1.59
CA PRO A 64 5.33 -10.28 -2.65
C PRO A 64 3.88 -10.71 -2.93
N ASP A 65 2.98 -10.56 -1.95
CA ASP A 65 1.56 -10.87 -2.10
C ASP A 65 0.67 -9.69 -1.69
N PRO A 66 0.34 -8.79 -2.64
CA PRO A 66 -0.56 -7.68 -2.39
C PRO A 66 -1.98 -8.11 -2.01
N ALA A 67 -2.42 -9.31 -2.40
CA ALA A 67 -3.76 -9.82 -2.10
C ALA A 67 -3.91 -10.27 -0.64
N ALA A 68 -2.80 -10.66 0.01
CA ALA A 68 -2.77 -11.00 1.43
C ALA A 68 -2.95 -9.80 2.37
N ILE A 69 -2.87 -8.56 1.88
CA ILE A 69 -3.06 -7.38 2.73
C ILE A 69 -4.52 -7.33 3.18
N GLY A 70 -4.70 -7.34 4.50
CA GLY A 70 -5.98 -7.09 5.18
C GLY A 70 -6.29 -5.60 5.30
N SER A 71 -6.64 -5.15 6.50
CA SER A 71 -7.06 -3.77 6.74
C SER A 71 -5.92 -2.75 6.81
N SER A 72 -4.68 -3.19 7.06
CA SER A 72 -3.53 -2.32 7.28
C SER A 72 -2.30 -2.78 6.49
N LEU A 73 -1.84 -1.94 5.55
CA LEU A 73 -0.58 -2.13 4.84
C LEU A 73 0.61 -2.19 5.80
N TYR A 74 0.65 -1.30 6.80
CA TYR A 74 1.79 -1.25 7.73
C TYR A 74 1.86 -2.48 8.62
N ALA A 75 0.71 -3.02 9.05
CA ALA A 75 0.68 -4.26 9.81
C ALA A 75 1.13 -5.45 8.94
N ALA A 76 0.70 -5.49 7.67
CA ALA A 76 1.15 -6.52 6.73
C ALA A 76 2.67 -6.46 6.47
N LEU A 77 3.25 -5.25 6.41
CA LEU A 77 4.71 -5.08 6.26
C LEU A 77 5.48 -5.40 7.56
N GLU A 78 4.86 -5.22 8.72
CA GLU A 78 5.47 -5.57 10.00
C GLU A 78 5.71 -7.06 10.14
N THR A 79 4.83 -7.91 9.61
CA THR A 79 5.00 -9.37 9.67
C THR A 79 6.24 -9.88 8.96
N THR A 80 6.77 -9.12 7.99
CA THR A 80 7.98 -9.42 7.25
C THR A 80 9.17 -8.53 7.63
N GLY A 81 9.03 -7.70 8.67
CA GLY A 81 10.11 -6.82 9.15
C GLY A 81 10.29 -5.52 8.34
N HIS A 82 9.36 -5.18 7.45
CA HIS A 82 9.43 -4.02 6.57
C HIS A 82 8.53 -2.86 6.99
N ARG A 83 8.13 -2.78 8.27
CA ARG A 83 7.27 -1.71 8.76
C ARG A 83 7.94 -0.33 8.55
N PRO A 84 7.27 0.64 7.90
CA PRO A 84 7.84 1.97 7.75
C PRO A 84 8.03 2.67 9.11
N VAL A 85 9.22 3.24 9.33
CA VAL A 85 9.60 3.95 10.58
C VAL A 85 9.74 5.46 10.40
N ARG A 86 9.89 5.94 9.16
CA ARG A 86 10.03 7.36 8.83
C ARG A 86 9.42 7.65 7.46
N ALA A 87 8.82 8.83 7.33
CA ALA A 87 8.43 9.46 6.07
C ALA A 87 9.04 10.87 6.03
N VAL A 88 9.28 11.41 4.84
CA VAL A 88 9.80 12.78 4.60
C VAL A 88 8.85 13.58 3.72
#